data_AF-A0A396ZSB4-F1
#
_entry.id   AF-A0A396ZSB4-F1
#
_cell.length_a   1.000
_cell.length_b   1.000
_cell.length_c   1.000
_cell.angle_alpha   90.00
_cell.angle_beta   90.00
_cell.angle_gamma   90.00
#
_symmetry.space_group_name_H-M   'P 1'
#
loop_
_entity.id
_entity.type
_entity.pdbx_description
1 polymer ?
#
loop_
_entity_poly.entity_id
_entity_poly.type
_entity_poly.pdbx_seq_one_letter_code
_entity_poly.pdbx_strand_id
1 'polypeptide(L)'
;DRLKALLGNVEVTARSFAIRGGNVKDVKGDASVCVVRGKKRFLFDFEFNIEWTVVGKDGYNGKLLCHDISNDGDYEIAVQYKKKPSDALESKELAAAVNGQAEGFRHAVLARIATFVTEYQAL
;
A
#
# COMPACT_ATOMS: atom_id res chain seq x y z
N ASP A 1 -8.34 -13.02 0.42
CA ASP A 1 -8.84 -12.43 1.68
C ASP A 1 -7.76 -11.88 2.61
N ARG A 2 -6.66 -12.61 2.88
CA ARG A 2 -5.64 -12.17 3.85
C ARG A 2 -4.97 -10.83 3.53
N LEU A 3 -4.56 -10.60 2.27
CA LEU A 3 -3.96 -9.34 1.84
C LEU A 3 -4.87 -8.14 2.13
N LYS A 4 -6.17 -8.24 1.79
CA LYS A 4 -7.16 -7.20 2.10
C LYS A 4 -7.29 -6.94 3.61
N ALA A 5 -7.27 -7.99 4.43
CA ALA A 5 -7.36 -7.86 5.88
C ALA A 5 -6.14 -7.13 6.48
N LEU A 6 -4.94 -7.36 5.94
CA LEU A 6 -3.71 -6.67 6.37
C LEU A 6 -3.71 -5.18 5.98
N LEU A 7 -4.31 -4.87 4.84
CA LEU A 7 -4.30 -3.53 4.24
C LEU A 7 -5.49 -2.65 4.65
N GLY A 8 -6.61 -3.23 5.09
CA GLY A 8 -7.87 -2.50 5.30
C GLY A 8 -7.90 -1.50 6.46
N ASN A 9 -6.88 -1.47 7.32
CA ASN A 9 -6.83 -0.60 8.51
C ASN A 9 -5.46 0.08 8.67
N VAL A 10 -4.81 0.44 7.56
CA VAL A 10 -3.53 1.16 7.63
C VAL A 10 -3.78 2.60 8.07
N GLU A 11 -3.29 2.95 9.26
CA GLU A 11 -3.25 4.33 9.75
C GLU A 11 -1.82 4.69 10.11
N VAL A 12 -1.40 5.90 9.74
CA VAL A 12 -0.06 6.40 10.03
C VAL A 12 -0.11 7.87 10.38
N THR A 13 0.69 8.27 11.36
CA THR A 13 1.03 9.68 11.57
C THR A 13 2.43 9.90 11.03
N ALA A 14 2.56 10.78 10.04
CA ALA A 14 3.83 11.16 9.45
C ALA A 14 3.82 12.65 9.19
N ARG A 15 4.91 13.34 9.55
CA ARG A 15 4.97 14.80 9.55
C ARG A 15 3.81 15.38 10.39
N SER A 16 3.13 16.37 9.87
CA SER A 16 1.97 17.03 10.48
C SER A 16 0.64 16.35 10.13
N PHE A 17 0.64 15.17 9.51
CA PHE A 17 -0.56 14.52 8.98
C PHE A 17 -0.80 13.14 9.61
N ALA A 18 -2.06 12.89 9.95
CA ALA A 18 -2.57 11.55 10.18
C ALA A 18 -3.30 11.08 8.90
N ILE A 19 -2.82 10.00 8.30
CA ILE A 19 -3.36 9.43 7.07
C ILE A 19 -4.04 8.11 7.39
N ARG A 20 -5.28 7.97 6.94
CA ARG A 20 -6.09 6.75 7.08
C ARG A 20 -6.30 6.12 5.70
N GLY A 21 -5.94 4.86 5.59
CA GLY A 21 -6.30 3.99 4.48
C GLY A 21 -7.77 3.59 4.56
N GLY A 22 -8.42 3.57 3.41
CA GLY A 22 -9.75 3.04 3.23
C GLY A 22 -9.72 1.63 2.65
N ASN A 23 -10.82 1.26 2.00
CA ASN A 23 -10.98 -0.07 1.42
C ASN A 23 -9.96 -0.33 0.30
N VAL A 24 -9.45 -1.56 0.26
CA VAL A 24 -8.70 -2.08 -0.88
C VAL A 24 -9.69 -2.39 -2.01
N LYS A 25 -9.54 -1.72 -3.14
CA LYS A 25 -10.41 -1.82 -4.32
C LYS A 25 -9.66 -2.43 -5.50
N ASP A 26 -10.44 -2.88 -6.49
CA ASP A 26 -9.96 -3.34 -7.80
C ASP A 26 -8.88 -4.43 -7.72
N VAL A 27 -8.98 -5.32 -6.73
CA VAL A 27 -7.99 -6.39 -6.53
C VAL A 27 -8.08 -7.40 -7.67
N LYS A 28 -6.99 -7.52 -8.43
CA LYS A 28 -6.76 -8.48 -9.49
C LYS A 28 -5.49 -9.29 -9.22
N GLY A 29 -5.34 -10.37 -9.96
CA GLY A 29 -4.20 -11.27 -9.87
C GLY A 29 -4.50 -12.52 -9.06
N ASP A 30 -3.46 -13.34 -8.87
CA ASP A 30 -3.58 -14.66 -8.28
C ASP A 30 -2.37 -15.01 -7.40
N ALA A 31 -2.56 -16.04 -6.59
CA ALA A 31 -1.51 -16.64 -5.80
C ALA A 31 -1.63 -18.16 -5.90
N SER A 32 -0.50 -18.81 -6.16
CA SER A 32 -0.41 -20.27 -6.29
C SER A 32 0.82 -20.81 -5.56
N VAL A 33 0.72 -22.07 -5.14
CA VAL A 33 1.83 -22.83 -4.57
C VAL A 33 2.10 -24.02 -5.47
N CYS A 34 3.31 -24.12 -5.99
CA CYS A 34 3.74 -25.24 -6.82
C CYS A 34 4.98 -25.94 -6.25
N VAL A 35 5.24 -27.17 -6.67
CA VAL A 35 6.41 -27.94 -6.23
C VAL A 35 7.36 -28.12 -7.41
N VAL A 36 8.57 -27.58 -7.30
CA VAL A 36 9.61 -27.67 -8.31
C VAL A 36 10.80 -28.41 -7.73
N ARG A 37 11.13 -29.59 -8.27
CA ARG A 37 12.22 -30.45 -7.79
C ARG A 37 12.15 -30.72 -6.28
N GLY A 38 10.96 -31.02 -5.78
CA GLY A 38 10.71 -31.32 -4.36
C GLY A 38 10.70 -30.09 -3.43
N LYS A 39 10.84 -28.87 -3.95
CA LYS A 39 10.75 -27.63 -3.16
C LYS A 39 9.48 -26.87 -3.48
N LYS A 40 8.76 -26.39 -2.45
CA LYS A 40 7.63 -25.48 -2.63
C LYS A 40 8.12 -24.14 -3.21
N ARG A 41 7.32 -23.58 -4.11
CA ARG A 41 7.44 -22.24 -4.67
C ARG A 41 6.12 -21.54 -4.47
N PHE A 42 6.18 -20.34 -3.90
CA PHE A 42 5.04 -19.49 -3.64
C PHE A 42 5.09 -18.37 -4.67
N LEU A 43 4.12 -18.36 -5.56
CA LEU A 43 4.00 -17.37 -6.62
C LEU A 43 2.76 -16.54 -6.34
N PHE A 44 2.89 -15.23 -6.42
CA PHE A 44 1.77 -14.32 -6.50
C PHE A 44 2.11 -13.13 -7.39
N ASP A 45 1.07 -12.53 -7.93
CA ASP A 45 1.08 -11.28 -8.66
C ASP A 45 -0.26 -10.61 -8.37
N PHE A 46 -0.22 -9.39 -7.82
CA PHE A 46 -1.42 -8.64 -7.49
C PHE A 46 -1.36 -7.20 -8.00
N GLU A 47 -2.52 -6.74 -8.44
CA GLU A 47 -2.81 -5.32 -8.72
C GLU A 47 -3.99 -4.89 -7.85
N PHE A 48 -3.88 -3.75 -7.18
CA PHE A 48 -4.98 -3.18 -6.40
C PHE A 48 -4.79 -1.69 -6.09
N ASN A 49 -5.88 -1.07 -5.62
CA ASN A 49 -5.89 0.34 -5.22
C ASN A 49 -6.27 0.47 -3.74
N ILE A 50 -5.61 1.38 -3.02
CA ILE A 50 -6.00 1.75 -1.65
C ILE A 50 -6.39 3.23 -1.64
N GLU A 51 -7.64 3.53 -1.31
CA GLU A 51 -8.06 4.91 -1.06
C GLU A 51 -7.43 5.42 0.24
N TRP A 52 -7.07 6.70 0.31
CA TRP A 52 -6.56 7.30 1.54
C TRP A 52 -7.13 8.69 1.77
N THR A 53 -7.25 9.07 3.04
CA THR A 53 -7.72 10.38 3.49
C THR A 53 -6.84 10.91 4.61
N VAL A 54 -6.77 12.24 4.74
CA VAL A 54 -6.14 12.90 5.89
C VAL A 54 -7.19 13.13 6.98
N VAL A 55 -6.90 12.69 8.20
CA VAL A 55 -7.79 12.86 9.35
C VAL A 55 -7.80 14.34 9.77
N GLY A 56 -8.99 14.89 10.00
CA GLY A 56 -9.17 16.27 10.47
C GLY A 56 -8.95 17.36 9.40
N LYS A 57 -8.73 16.99 8.14
CA LYS A 57 -8.60 17.92 7.01
C LYS A 57 -9.57 17.54 5.89
N ASP A 58 -10.62 18.33 5.71
CA ASP A 58 -11.69 18.00 4.76
C ASP A 58 -11.21 18.04 3.30
N GLY A 59 -11.17 16.84 2.72
CA GLY A 59 -10.99 16.61 1.31
C GLY A 59 -9.55 16.38 0.87
N TYR A 60 -8.53 16.37 1.74
CA TYR A 60 -7.22 15.87 1.33
C TYR A 60 -7.27 14.35 1.23
N ASN A 61 -7.25 13.85 0.00
CA ASN A 61 -7.47 12.44 -0.28
C ASN A 61 -6.92 12.04 -1.65
N GLY A 62 -6.85 10.72 -1.86
CA GLY A 62 -6.35 10.14 -3.08
C GLY A 62 -6.38 8.62 -3.08
N LYS A 63 -5.54 8.05 -3.93
CA LYS A 63 -5.33 6.60 -4.06
C LYS A 63 -3.84 6.28 -4.05
N LEU A 64 -3.51 5.11 -3.51
CA LEU A 64 -2.25 4.43 -3.72
C LEU A 64 -2.51 3.33 -4.76
N LEU A 65 -1.93 3.48 -5.94
CA LEU A 65 -2.02 2.52 -7.04
C LEU A 65 -0.87 1.53 -6.85
N CYS A 66 -1.20 0.26 -6.65
CA CYS A 66 -0.23 -0.81 -6.41
C CYS A 66 -0.29 -1.77 -7.60
N HIS A 67 0.71 -1.70 -8.46
CA HIS A 67 0.89 -2.57 -9.61
C HIS A 67 2.10 -3.49 -9.39
N ASP A 68 2.06 -4.65 -10.03
CA ASP A 68 3.13 -5.65 -9.98
C ASP A 68 3.58 -5.99 -8.55
N ILE A 69 2.62 -6.24 -7.66
CA ILE A 69 2.93 -6.67 -6.30
C ILE A 69 3.21 -8.17 -6.36
N SER A 70 4.47 -8.52 -6.56
CA SER A 70 4.92 -9.89 -6.81
C SER A 70 6.00 -10.38 -5.82
N ASN A 71 6.64 -11.50 -6.14
CA ASN A 71 7.63 -12.17 -5.29
C ASN A 71 9.03 -11.52 -5.36
N ASP A 72 9.30 -10.69 -6.37
CA ASP A 72 10.61 -10.08 -6.59
C ASP A 72 10.86 -8.83 -5.73
N GLY A 73 9.78 -8.20 -5.24
CA GLY A 73 9.85 -6.99 -4.44
C GLY A 73 10.01 -5.70 -5.25
N ASP A 74 10.03 -5.76 -6.58
CA ASP A 74 10.20 -4.60 -7.48
C ASP A 74 8.85 -3.94 -7.79
N TYR A 75 8.18 -3.47 -6.74
CA TYR A 75 6.79 -3.02 -6.84
C TYR A 75 6.63 -1.68 -7.54
N GLU A 76 5.68 -1.63 -8.47
CA GLU A 76 5.26 -0.39 -9.13
C GLU A 76 4.15 0.31 -8.31
N ILE A 77 4.57 1.20 -7.41
CA ILE A 77 3.64 1.94 -6.54
C ILE A 77 3.63 3.44 -6.88
N ALA A 78 2.44 3.96 -7.17
CA ALA A 78 2.20 5.37 -7.46
C ALA A 78 1.13 5.98 -6.54
N VAL A 79 1.28 7.27 -6.23
CA VAL A 79 0.29 8.04 -5.46
C VAL A 79 -0.48 8.96 -6.38
N GLN A 80 -1.79 8.81 -6.41
CA GLN A 80 -2.70 9.71 -7.09
C GLN A 80 -3.39 10.62 -6.05
N TYR A 81 -3.30 11.93 -6.24
CA TYR A 81 -3.99 12.92 -5.41
C TYR A 81 -5.29 13.32 -6.07
N LYS A 82 -6.41 13.19 -5.36
CA LYS A 82 -7.71 13.69 -5.83
C LYS A 82 -7.92 15.14 -5.38
N LYS A 83 -7.51 15.49 -4.16
CA LYS A 83 -7.43 16.89 -3.70
C LYS A 83 -6.25 17.04 -2.75
N LYS A 84 -5.52 18.15 -2.92
CA LYS A 84 -4.30 18.49 -2.19
C LYS A 84 -4.37 19.94 -1.68
N PRO A 85 -3.52 20.33 -0.70
CA PRO A 85 -3.37 21.72 -0.31
C PRO A 85 -3.00 22.63 -1.49
N SER A 86 -3.51 23.87 -1.46
CA SER A 86 -3.07 24.92 -2.39
C SER A 86 -1.74 25.52 -1.96
N ASP A 87 -1.45 25.51 -0.66
CA ASP A 87 -0.16 25.93 -0.13
C ASP A 87 0.95 24.96 -0.54
N ALA A 88 2.07 25.51 -1.01
CA ALA A 88 3.16 24.72 -1.58
C ALA A 88 3.92 23.93 -0.50
N LEU A 89 4.09 24.49 0.70
CA LEU A 89 4.78 23.83 1.80
C LEU A 89 3.91 22.69 2.34
N GLU A 90 2.65 22.95 2.63
CA GLU A 90 1.69 21.94 3.09
C GLU A 90 1.53 20.82 2.04
N SER A 91 1.49 21.16 0.74
CA SER A 91 1.44 20.16 -0.33
C SER A 91 2.70 19.29 -0.38
N LYS A 92 3.88 19.86 -0.09
CA LYS A 92 5.15 19.10 -0.04
C LYS A 92 5.20 18.19 1.19
N GLU A 93 4.74 18.67 2.33
CA GLU A 93 4.66 17.88 3.56
C GLU A 93 3.65 16.73 3.42
N LEU A 94 2.49 16.97 2.80
CA LEU A 94 1.52 15.93 2.51
C LEU A 94 2.12 14.88 1.57
N ALA A 95 2.84 15.31 0.53
CA ALA A 95 3.48 14.38 -0.39
C ALA A 95 4.52 13.50 0.32
N ALA A 96 5.29 14.05 1.25
CA ALA A 96 6.22 13.28 2.07
C ALA A 96 5.50 12.31 3.03
N ALA A 97 4.38 12.74 3.63
CA ALA A 97 3.59 11.91 4.53
C ALA A 97 2.91 10.73 3.81
N VAL A 98 2.49 10.91 2.54
CA VAL A 98 1.83 9.85 1.77
C VAL A 98 2.84 8.96 1.03
N ASN A 99 3.80 9.55 0.31
CA ASN A 99 4.70 8.86 -0.62
C ASN A 99 6.15 8.74 -0.13
N GLY A 100 6.39 8.94 1.17
CA GLY A 100 7.72 8.73 1.75
C GLY A 100 8.21 7.29 1.55
N GLN A 101 9.50 7.14 1.24
CA GLN A 101 10.13 5.82 1.07
C GLN A 101 10.45 5.15 2.41
N ALA A 102 10.92 5.95 3.39
CA ALA A 102 11.33 5.48 4.70
C ALA A 102 10.25 5.63 5.79
N GLU A 103 9.19 6.38 5.50
CA GLU A 103 8.10 6.68 6.44
C GLU A 103 6.82 6.99 5.66
N GLY A 104 5.70 7.11 6.37
CA GLY A 104 4.43 7.53 5.77
C GLY A 104 3.57 6.38 5.26
N PHE A 105 2.51 6.73 4.52
CA PHE A 105 1.44 5.80 4.17
C PHE A 105 1.91 4.69 3.23
N ARG A 106 2.62 5.03 2.16
CA ARG A 106 3.22 4.04 1.24
C ARG A 106 4.13 3.07 1.98
N HIS A 107 5.01 3.58 2.86
CA HIS A 107 5.91 2.74 3.64
C HIS A 107 5.14 1.77 4.56
N ALA A 108 4.11 2.25 5.25
CA ALA A 108 3.27 1.41 6.10
C ALA A 108 2.53 0.32 5.29
N VAL A 109 2.03 0.64 4.10
CA VAL A 109 1.43 -0.35 3.18
C VAL A 109 2.46 -1.41 2.79
N LEU A 110 3.68 -1.01 2.41
CA LEU A 110 4.76 -1.93 2.07
C LEU A 110 5.11 -2.88 3.23
N ALA A 111 5.13 -2.38 4.47
CA ALA A 111 5.35 -3.23 5.64
C ALA A 111 4.25 -4.29 5.82
N ARG A 112 2.99 -3.96 5.50
CA ARG A 112 1.88 -4.93 5.52
C ARG A 112 1.97 -5.94 4.38
N ILE A 113 2.44 -5.52 3.20
CA ILE A 113 2.73 -6.44 2.10
C ILE A 113 3.85 -7.41 2.49
N ALA A 114 4.95 -6.92 3.08
CA ALA A 114 6.03 -7.77 3.59
C ALA A 114 5.55 -8.80 4.63
N THR A 115 4.59 -8.39 5.49
CA THR A 115 3.92 -9.30 6.43
C THR A 115 3.16 -10.40 5.68
N PHE A 116 2.36 -10.03 4.66
CA PHE A 116 1.67 -11.00 3.81
C PHE A 116 2.63 -11.98 3.15
N VAL A 117 3.74 -11.50 2.58
CA VAL A 117 4.75 -12.34 1.91
C VAL A 117 5.33 -13.37 2.88
N THR A 118 5.68 -12.91 4.09
CA THR A 118 6.22 -13.79 5.14
C THR A 118 5.22 -14.87 5.54
N GLU A 119 3.96 -14.49 5.76
CA GLU A 119 2.89 -15.44 6.11
C GLU A 119 2.59 -16.43 4.96
N TYR A 120 2.56 -15.95 3.72
CA TYR A 120 2.26 -16.77 2.56
C TYR A 120 3.35 -17.81 2.28
N GLN A 121 4.62 -17.44 2.48
CA GLN A 121 5.76 -18.34 2.35
C GLN A 121 5.85 -19.40 3.47
N ALA A 122 5.08 -19.24 4.56
CA ALA A 122 5.05 -20.17 5.68
C ALA A 122 4.00 -21.30 5.54
N LEU A 123 3.22 -21.32 4.45
CA LEU A 123 2.21 -22.35 4.15
C LEU A 123 2.80 -23.70 3.72
#